data_AF-A0A2W6U934-F1
#
_entry.id   AF-A0A2W6U934-F1
#
_cell.length_a   1.000
_cell.length_b   1.000
_cell.length_c   1.000
_cell.angle_alpha   90.00
_cell.angle_beta   90.00
_cell.angle_gamma   90.00
#
_symmetry.space_group_name_H-M   'P 1'
#
loop_
_entity.id
_entity.type
_entity.pdbx_description
1 polymer ?
#
loop_
_entity_poly.entity_id
_entity_poly.type
_entity_poly.pdbx_seq_one_letter_code
_entity_poly.pdbx_strand_id
1 'polypeptide(L)' 'GDAGRGQSLIVWAIAEGRAAAAAVDEYLMGRTALPSPVRPTDVAIGLQPA' A
#
# COMPACT_ATOMS: atom_id res chain seq x y z
N GLY A 1 -7.22 -2.61 -7.79
CA GLY A 1 -8.64 -2.29 -7.63
C GLY A 1 -9.45 -3.22 -8.49
N ASP A 2 -10.40 -2.67 -9.24
CA ASP A 2 -11.40 -3.47 -9.94
C ASP A 2 -10.83 -4.52 -10.91
N ALA A 3 -9.68 -4.23 -11.53
CA ALA A 3 -8.98 -5.15 -12.43
C ALA A 3 -8.49 -6.46 -11.75
N GLY A 4 -8.29 -6.47 -10.44
CA GLY A 4 -7.77 -7.64 -9.71
C GLY A 4 -8.83 -8.42 -8.94
N ARG A 5 -9.94 -7.79 -8.56
CA ARG A 5 -10.94 -8.35 -7.64
C ARG A 5 -12.39 -8.16 -8.09
N GLY A 6 -12.63 -7.58 -9.27
CA GLY A 6 -13.96 -7.13 -9.68
C GLY A 6 -14.39 -5.88 -8.90
N GLN A 7 -15.69 -5.56 -8.92
CA GLN A 7 -16.24 -4.35 -8.28
C GLN A 7 -15.72 -4.17 -6.84
N SER A 8 -14.89 -3.14 -6.63
CA SER A 8 -14.21 -2.86 -5.38
C SER A 8 -14.63 -1.51 -4.80
N LEU A 9 -14.50 -1.34 -3.48
CA LEU A 9 -14.73 -0.02 -2.88
C LEU A 9 -13.61 0.93 -3.30
N ILE A 10 -13.94 2.22 -3.42
CA ILE A 10 -12.98 3.27 -3.78
C ILE A 10 -11.72 3.23 -2.88
N VAL A 11 -11.91 3.04 -1.58
CA VAL A 11 -10.78 2.96 -0.63
C VAL A 11 -9.85 1.79 -0.90
N TRP A 12 -10.39 0.63 -1.31
CA TRP A 12 -9.59 -0.54 -1.69
C TRP A 12 -8.85 -0.31 -3.00
N ALA A 13 -9.53 0.29 -3.98
CA ALA A 13 -8.90 0.66 -5.25
C ALA A 13 -7.71 1.62 -5.04
N ILE A 14 -7.86 2.62 -4.15
CA ILE A 14 -6.78 3.55 -3.78
C ILE A 14 -5.63 2.81 -3.09
N ALA A 15 -5.91 1.98 -2.08
CA ALA A 15 -4.88 1.25 -1.36
C ALA A 15 -4.06 0.37 -2.30
N GLU A 16 -4.72 -0.40 -3.17
CA GLU A 16 -4.05 -1.27 -4.13
C GLU A 16 -3.30 -0.49 -5.21
N GLY A 17 -3.85 0.63 -5.69
CA GLY A 17 -3.16 1.50 -6.64
C GLY A 17 -1.86 2.06 -6.07
N ARG A 18 -1.85 2.46 -4.80
CA ARG A 18 -0.63 2.92 -4.11
C ARG A 18 0.38 1.80 -3.91
N ALA A 19 -0.07 0.59 -3.58
CA ALA A 19 0.82 -0.58 -3.51
C ALA A 19 1.49 -0.86 -4.86
N ALA A 20 0.73 -0.81 -5.96
CA ALA A 20 1.27 -1.00 -7.30
C ALA A 20 2.29 0.08 -7.67
N ALA A 21 1.98 1.35 -7.39
CA ALA A 21 2.90 2.47 -7.64
C ALA A 21 4.22 2.32 -6.87
N ALA A 22 4.16 1.97 -5.58
CA ALA A 22 5.36 1.77 -4.76
C ALA A 22 6.23 0.61 -5.28
N ALA A 23 5.61 -0.51 -5.66
CA ALA A 23 6.34 -1.66 -6.20
C ALA A 23 6.98 -1.37 -7.57
N VAL A 24 6.29 -0.65 -8.46
CA VAL A 24 6.84 -0.23 -9.76
C VAL A 24 8.02 0.73 -9.57
N ASP A 25 7.87 1.72 -8.68
CA ASP A 25 8.94 2.66 -8.35
C ASP A 25 10.16 1.94 -7.79
N GLU A 26 9.98 1.04 -6.82
CA GLU A 26 11.07 0.24 -6.25
C GLU A 26 11.78 -0.63 -7.30
N TYR A 27 11.01 -1.29 -8.18
CA TYR A 27 11.58 -2.12 -9.24
C TYR A 27 12.43 -1.32 -10.23
N LEU A 28 11.97 -0.14 -10.63
CA LEU A 28 12.67 0.70 -11.60
C LEU A 28 13.84 1.49 -10.98
N MET A 29 13.70 1.94 -9.74
CA MET A 29 14.64 2.85 -9.08
C MET A 29 15.58 2.14 -8.09
N GLY A 30 15.33 0.86 -7.79
CA GLY A 30 16.07 0.05 -6.81
C GLY A 30 15.72 0.35 -5.33
N ARG A 31 14.91 1.40 -5.08
CA ARG A 31 14.35 1.77 -3.77
C ARG A 31 13.13 2.66 -3.99
N THR A 32 12.18 2.68 -3.06
CA THR A 32 11.04 3.60 -3.11
C THR A 32 10.92 4.42 -1.82
N ALA A 33 10.49 5.68 -1.97
CA ALA A 33 9.99 6.51 -0.87
C ALA A 33 8.46 6.65 -0.90
N LEU A 34 7.80 5.98 -1.85
CA LEU A 34 6.36 6.02 -1.96
C LEU A 34 5.71 5.24 -0.81
N PRO A 35 4.56 5.73 -0.31
CA PRO A 35 3.88 5.08 0.79
C PRO A 35 3.18 3.79 0.36
N SER A 36 3.35 2.73 1.15
CA SER A 36 2.66 1.44 1.01
C SER A 36 1.38 1.39 1.88
N PRO A 37 0.38 0.55 1.57
CA PRO A 37 -0.75 0.31 2.47
C PRO A 37 -0.31 -0.24 3.82
N VAL A 38 -1.10 0.08 4.86
CA VAL A 38 -0.90 -0.47 6.20
C VAL A 38 -1.02 -1.99 6.19
N ARG A 39 -0.08 -2.66 6.83
CA ARG A 39 -0.10 -4.12 7.04
C ARG A 39 -1.00 -4.44 8.23
N PRO A 40 -1.57 -5.66 8.31
CA PRO A 40 -2.35 -6.10 9.46
C PRO A 40 -1.59 -6.02 10.81
N THR A 41 -0.26 -5.95 10.76
CA THR A 41 0.64 -5.84 11.92
C THR A 41 1.07 -4.42 12.24
N ASP A 42 0.70 -3.43 11.43
CA ASP A 42 1.06 -2.04 11.69
C ASP A 42 0.28 -1.52 12.89
N VAL A 43 0.99 -0.85 13.79
CA VAL A 43 0.42 -0.24 15.00
C VAL A 43 0.11 1.24 14.76
N ALA A 44 -0.86 1.77 15.51
CA ALA A 44 -1.13 3.20 15.49
C ALA A 44 0.10 3.99 15.96
N ILE A 45 0.23 5.21 15.44
CA ILE A 45 1.33 6.10 15.81
C ILE A 45 1.32 6.33 17.33
N GLY A 46 2.44 6.02 18.00
CA GLY A 46 2.59 6.14 19.45
C GLY A 46 2.38 4.86 20.27
N LEU A 47 1.98 3.73 19.66
CA LEU A 47 1.85 2.43 20.34
C LEU A 47 3.07 1.51 20.09
N GLN A 48 4.29 2.01 20.28
CA GLN A 48 5.46 1.12 20.25
C GLN A 48 5.47 0.25 21.51
N PRO A 49 5.65 -1.08 21.39
CA PRO A 49 5.81 -1.94 22.56
C PRO A 49 7.03 -1.48 23.37
N ALA A 50 6.88 -1.51 24.69
CA ALA A 50 7.93 -1.16 25.64
C ALA A 50 9.19 -2.02 25.48
#